data_AF-A0A2M7QIQ9-F1
#
_entry.id   AF-A0A2M7QIQ9-F1
#
_cell.length_a   1.000
_cell.length_b   1.000
_cell.length_c   1.000
_cell.angle_alpha   90.00
_cell.angle_beta   90.00
_cell.angle_gamma   90.00
#
_symmetry.space_group_name_H-M   'P 1'
#
loop_
_entity.id
_entity.type
_entity.pdbx_description
1 polymer ?
#
loop_
_entity_poly.entity_id
_entity_poly.type
_entity_poly.pdbx_seq_one_letter_code
_entity_poly.pdbx_strand_id
1 'polypeptide(L)'
;NGYILLAKNINKVKGEAFNFGSDDTLSVLEVIKQIEKILNKKINYKILNTAKNEIPYQSLDYSKIKKILGWEPKENIKYTAEKILGWYKKYKIQK
;
A
#
# COMPACT_ATOMS: atom_id res chain seq x y z
N ASN A 1 5.55 6.09 -8.29
CA ASN A 1 6.56 6.96 -8.95
C ASN A 1 8.01 6.63 -8.56
N GLY A 2 8.28 5.80 -7.53
CA GLY A 2 9.63 5.49 -7.04
C GLY A 2 10.61 4.95 -8.08
N TYR A 3 10.22 3.95 -8.86
CA TYR A 3 11.10 3.35 -9.88
C TYR A 3 11.52 4.34 -10.98
N ILE A 4 10.62 5.23 -11.42
CA ILE A 4 10.96 6.28 -12.40
C ILE A 4 11.96 7.27 -11.81
N LEU A 5 11.83 7.59 -10.51
CA LEU A 5 12.79 8.46 -9.82
C LEU A 5 14.18 7.82 -9.77
N LEU A 6 14.27 6.52 -9.48
CA LEU A 6 15.54 5.79 -9.54
C LEU A 6 16.15 5.79 -10.93
N ALA A 7 15.35 5.46 -11.96
CA ALA A 7 15.81 5.42 -13.34
C ALA A 7 16.40 6.76 -13.80
N LYS A 8 15.74 7.88 -13.46
CA LYS A 8 16.23 9.24 -13.75
C LYS A 8 17.52 9.60 -13.02
N ASN A 9 17.84 8.91 -11.92
CA ASN A 9 19.00 9.17 -11.07
C ASN A 9 20.00 8.01 -11.07
N ILE A 10 19.97 7.12 -12.07
CA ILE A 10 20.72 5.84 -12.04
C ILE A 10 22.22 6.02 -11.80
N ASN A 11 22.83 7.10 -12.30
CA ASN A 11 24.25 7.39 -12.07
C ASN A 11 24.60 7.59 -10.59
N LYS A 12 23.64 8.05 -9.78
CA LYS A 12 23.79 8.29 -8.34
C LYS A 12 23.47 7.04 -7.51
N VAL A 13 22.61 6.14 -8.00
CA VAL A 13 21.99 5.08 -7.18
C VAL A 13 22.22 3.66 -7.68
N LYS A 14 22.94 3.46 -8.80
CA LYS A 14 23.23 2.13 -9.34
C LYS A 14 23.93 1.25 -8.31
N GLY A 15 23.53 -0.02 -8.24
CA GLY A 15 24.08 -0.99 -7.29
C GLY A 15 23.51 -0.90 -5.87
N GLU A 16 22.59 0.03 -5.60
CA GLU A 16 21.95 0.16 -4.30
C GLU A 16 20.52 -0.39 -4.29
N ALA A 17 20.14 -1.01 -3.17
CA ALA A 17 18.76 -1.38 -2.88
C ALA A 17 18.02 -0.25 -2.17
N PHE A 18 16.73 -0.11 -2.49
CA PHE A 18 15.81 0.86 -1.91
C PHE A 18 14.44 0.23 -1.68
N ASN A 19 13.86 0.51 -0.52
CA ASN A 19 12.46 0.22 -0.27
C ASN A 19 11.59 1.41 -0.65
N PHE A 20 10.39 1.11 -1.14
CA PHE A 20 9.30 2.06 -1.29
C PHE A 20 8.15 1.59 -0.42
N GLY A 21 7.84 2.34 0.62
CA GLY A 21 6.80 2.00 1.58
C GLY A 21 5.83 3.17 1.79
N SER A 22 5.03 3.05 2.83
CA SER A 22 4.13 4.07 3.35
C SER A 22 4.29 4.16 4.86
N ASP A 23 3.78 5.23 5.46
CA ASP A 23 3.63 5.31 6.91
C ASP A 23 2.50 4.43 7.43
N ASP A 24 1.61 3.97 6.54
CA ASP A 24 0.52 3.08 6.90
C ASP A 24 1.07 1.74 7.37
N THR A 25 0.71 1.42 8.61
CA THR A 25 0.97 0.14 9.26
C THR A 25 -0.34 -0.31 9.85
N LEU A 26 -1.01 -1.25 9.19
CA LEU A 26 -2.38 -1.62 9.50
C LEU A 26 -2.52 -3.14 9.60
N SER A 27 -3.22 -3.59 10.62
CA SER A 27 -3.77 -4.94 10.68
C SER A 27 -4.85 -5.14 9.61
N VAL A 28 -5.11 -6.40 9.26
CA VAL A 28 -6.21 -6.77 8.35
C VAL A 28 -7.56 -6.20 8.82
N LEU A 29 -7.80 -6.18 10.13
CA LEU A 29 -9.05 -5.67 10.70
C LEU A 29 -9.18 -4.15 10.54
N GLU A 30 -8.08 -3.40 10.62
CA GLU A 30 -8.10 -1.96 10.37
C GLU A 30 -8.35 -1.65 8.90
N VAL A 31 -7.76 -2.43 7.99
CA VAL A 31 -8.07 -2.34 6.55
C VAL A 31 -9.56 -2.58 6.32
N ILE A 32 -10.13 -3.66 6.85
CA ILE A 32 -11.57 -3.96 6.73
C ILE A 32 -12.41 -2.78 7.23
N LYS A 33 -12.12 -2.23 8.42
CA LYS A 33 -12.84 -1.09 8.98
C LYS A 33 -12.78 0.15 8.08
N GLN A 34 -11.64 0.43 7.44
CA GLN A 34 -11.54 1.55 6.49
C GLN A 34 -12.41 1.30 5.25
N ILE A 35 -12.39 0.09 4.71
CA ILE A 35 -13.20 -0.28 3.55
C ILE A 35 -14.71 -0.24 3.88
N GLU A 36 -15.14 -0.69 5.06
CA GLU A 36 -16.55 -0.59 5.49
C GLU A 36 -17.06 0.84 5.46
N LYS A 37 -16.24 1.82 5.90
CA LYS A 37 -16.56 3.24 5.87
C LYS A 37 -16.71 3.75 4.43
N ILE A 38 -15.79 3.38 3.55
CA ILE A 38 -15.79 3.80 2.14
C ILE A 38 -17.00 3.22 1.39
N LEU A 39 -17.38 1.97 1.69
CA LEU A 39 -18.53 1.31 1.07
C LEU A 39 -19.86 1.69 1.73
N ASN A 40 -19.83 2.34 2.89
CA ASN A 40 -20.97 2.53 3.77
C ASN A 40 -21.74 1.21 4.01
N LYS A 41 -21.01 0.12 4.24
CA LYS A 41 -21.56 -1.23 4.37
C LYS A 41 -20.71 -2.08 5.30
N LYS A 42 -21.36 -2.92 6.09
CA LYS A 42 -20.70 -3.95 6.90
C LYS A 42 -20.22 -5.13 6.07
N ILE A 43 -19.01 -5.58 6.37
CA ILE A 43 -18.37 -6.73 5.72
C ILE A 43 -18.41 -7.89 6.71
N ASN A 44 -19.15 -8.94 6.35
CA ASN A 44 -19.19 -10.15 7.15
C ASN A 44 -17.91 -10.97 6.89
N TYR A 45 -17.18 -11.31 7.96
CA TYR A 45 -15.98 -12.14 7.89
C TYR A 45 -15.90 -13.09 9.09
N LYS A 46 -15.07 -14.13 8.96
CA LYS A 46 -14.74 -15.07 10.04
C LYS A 46 -13.22 -15.19 10.13
N ILE A 47 -12.67 -15.07 11.34
CA ILE A 47 -11.25 -15.31 11.60
C ILE A 47 -11.06 -16.83 11.73
N LEU A 48 -10.37 -17.44 10.76
CA LEU A 48 -10.17 -18.89 10.73
C LEU A 48 -8.92 -19.34 11.51
N ASN A 49 -7.94 -18.45 11.71
CA ASN A 49 -6.69 -18.73 12.41
C ASN A 49 -5.91 -19.94 11.83
N THR A 50 -5.95 -20.11 10.51
CA THR A 50 -5.31 -21.23 9.79
C THR A 50 -4.03 -20.83 9.05
N ALA A 51 -3.69 -19.53 9.01
CA ALA A 51 -2.47 -19.05 8.38
C ALA A 51 -1.24 -19.57 9.16
N LYS A 52 -0.30 -20.19 8.45
CA LYS A 52 0.94 -20.75 9.01
C LYS A 52 2.13 -20.13 8.29
N ASN A 53 3.22 -19.91 9.02
CA ASN A 53 4.47 -19.34 8.50
C ASN A 53 4.34 -17.92 7.92
N GLU A 54 3.30 -17.17 8.30
CA GLU A 54 3.17 -15.77 7.97
C GLU A 54 4.00 -14.90 8.91
N ILE A 55 4.57 -13.81 8.37
CA ILE A 55 5.24 -12.79 9.18
C ILE A 55 4.14 -11.98 9.90
N PRO A 56 4.09 -11.93 11.25
CA PRO A 56 3.00 -11.27 11.97
C PRO A 56 2.90 -9.76 11.72
N TYR A 57 4.04 -9.12 11.49
CA TYR A 57 4.15 -7.69 11.27
C TYR A 57 5.21 -7.42 10.21
N GLN A 58 4.84 -6.69 9.17
CA GLN A 58 5.76 -6.29 8.11
C GLN A 58 5.50 -4.84 7.73
N SER A 59 6.56 -4.03 7.77
CA SER A 59 6.59 -2.69 7.20
C SER A 59 7.94 -2.48 6.51
N LEU A 60 8.00 -1.50 5.62
CA LEU A 60 9.20 -1.19 4.85
C LEU A 60 9.85 0.10 5.36
N ASP A 61 11.11 0.02 5.78
CA ASP A 61 11.91 1.22 6.04
C ASP A 61 12.33 1.86 4.72
N TYR A 62 11.74 3.01 4.43
CA TYR A 62 12.02 3.82 3.24
C TYR A 62 12.86 5.08 3.55
N SER A 63 13.47 5.17 4.73
CA SER A 63 14.31 6.29 5.17
C SER A 63 15.46 6.58 4.19
N LYS A 64 16.05 5.54 3.60
CA LYS A 64 17.15 5.64 2.65
C LYS A 64 16.78 6.44 1.39
N ILE A 65 15.67 6.11 0.75
CA ILE A 65 15.25 6.80 -0.49
C ILE A 65 14.81 8.24 -0.19
N LYS A 66 14.18 8.46 0.97
CA LYS A 66 13.83 9.79 1.46
C LYS A 66 15.07 10.66 1.65
N LYS A 67 16.11 10.13 2.32
CA LYS A 67 17.38 10.83 2.53
C LYS A 67 18.13 11.13 1.22
N ILE A 68 18.21 10.17 0.30
CA ILE A 68 19.07 10.27 -0.88
C ILE A 68 18.43 11.07 -2.03
N LEU A 69 17.13 10.89 -2.26
CA LEU A 69 16.41 11.47 -3.40
C LEU A 69 15.17 12.29 -2.99
N GLY A 70 14.89 12.48 -1.70
CA GLY A 70 13.72 13.24 -1.24
C GLY A 70 12.38 12.57 -1.57
N TRP A 71 12.39 11.26 -1.84
CA TRP A 71 11.16 10.54 -2.15
C TRP A 71 10.32 10.32 -0.90
N GLU A 72 9.02 10.55 -1.01
CA GLU A 72 8.04 10.26 0.03
C GLU A 72 6.79 9.61 -0.58
N PRO A 73 6.09 8.73 0.17
CA PRO A 73 4.80 8.21 -0.23
C PRO A 73 3.80 9.37 -0.43
N LYS A 74 3.03 9.31 -1.52
CA LYS A 74 1.98 10.31 -1.82
C LYS A 74 0.57 9.81 -1.53
N GLU A 75 0.45 8.53 -1.21
CA GLU A 75 -0.81 7.82 -1.12
C GLU A 75 -0.87 7.13 0.24
N ASN A 76 -2.07 7.05 0.82
CA ASN A 76 -2.39 6.25 1.99
C ASN A 76 -3.55 5.32 1.68
N ILE A 77 -3.86 4.38 2.58
CA ILE A 77 -4.86 3.36 2.37
C ILE A 77 -6.24 3.95 2.10
N LYS A 78 -6.61 5.04 2.80
CA LYS A 78 -7.93 5.64 2.71
C LYS A 78 -8.16 6.18 1.30
N TYR A 79 -7.24 7.01 0.83
CA TYR A 79 -7.32 7.63 -0.49
C TYR A 79 -7.15 6.60 -1.62
N THR A 80 -6.25 5.62 -1.43
CA THR A 80 -6.04 4.54 -2.41
C THR A 80 -7.28 3.67 -2.54
N ALA A 81 -7.94 3.31 -1.44
CA ALA A 81 -9.15 2.50 -1.46
C ALA A 81 -10.33 3.22 -2.16
N GLU A 82 -10.48 4.53 -1.96
CA GLU A 82 -11.47 5.34 -2.69
C GLU A 82 -11.21 5.31 -4.21
N LYS A 83 -9.94 5.46 -4.63
CA LYS A 83 -9.54 5.35 -6.04
C LYS A 83 -9.84 3.97 -6.61
N ILE A 84 -9.52 2.90 -5.88
CA ILE A 84 -9.79 1.53 -6.29
C ILE A 84 -11.31 1.33 -6.47
N LEU A 85 -12.12 1.80 -5.52
CA LEU A 85 -13.58 1.74 -5.65
C LEU A 85 -14.08 2.50 -6.89
N GLY A 86 -13.54 3.70 -7.15
CA GLY A 86 -13.85 4.47 -8.34
C GLY A 86 -13.51 3.72 -9.63
N TRP A 87 -12.35 3.06 -9.68
CA TRP A 87 -11.95 2.21 -10.79
C TRP A 87 -12.91 1.04 -10.99
N TYR A 88 -13.29 0.32 -9.92
CA TYR A 88 -14.28 -0.76 -10.00
C TYR A 88 -15.64 -0.27 -10.50
N LYS A 89 -16.10 0.91 -10.08
CA LYS A 89 -17.35 1.49 -10.57
C LYS A 89 -17.29 1.82 -12.06
N LYS A 90 -16.13 2.30 -12.53
CA LYS A 90 -15.91 2.69 -13.93
C LYS A 90 -15.79 1.50 -14.88
N TYR A 91 -15.14 0.42 -14.45
CA TYR A 91 -14.78 -0.70 -15.33
C TYR A 91 -15.42 -2.03 -14.94
N LYS A 92 -16.48 -2.01 -14.13
CA LYS A 92 -17.22 -3.24 -13.80
C LYS A 92 -17.70 -3.91 -15.09
N ILE A 93 -17.03 -5.01 -15.46
CA ILE A 93 -17.53 -6.02 -16.39
C ILE A 93 -18.76 -6.60 -15.72
N GLN A 94 -19.94 -6.37 -16.30
CA GLN A 94 -21.14 -7.12 -15.97
C GLN A 94 -20.82 -8.60 -16.21
N LYS A 95 -20.88 -9.41 -15.14
CA LYS A 95 -21.12 -10.83 -15.29
C LYS A 95 -22.62 -11.03 -15.42
#